data_AF-A0A127SD75-F1
#
_entry.id   AF-A0A127SD75-F1
#
_cell.length_a   1.000
_cell.length_b   1.000
_cell.length_c   1.000
_cell.angle_alpha   90.00
_cell.angle_beta   90.00
_cell.angle_gamma   90.00
#
_symmetry.space_group_name_H-M   'P 1'
#
loop_
_entity.id
_entity.type
_entity.pdbx_description
1 polymer ?
#
loop_
_entity_poly.entity_id
_entity_poly.type
_entity_poly.pdbx_seq_one_letter_code
_entity_poly.pdbx_strand_id
1 'polypeptide(L)' 'LNFDKLETYKDFGGIRIEDDLLITKDGCRFLGKDRIPYHPKDVEDYMAANR' A
#
# COMPACT_ATOMS: atom_id res chain seq x y z
N LEU A 1 -25.47 -5.27 5.82
CA LEU A 1 -24.54 -4.59 4.88
C LEU A 1 -25.34 -3.57 4.08
N ASN A 2 -24.77 -2.42 3.71
CA ASN A 2 -25.44 -1.45 2.85
C ASN A 2 -25.16 -1.82 1.39
N PHE A 3 -26.12 -2.47 0.73
CA PHE A 3 -25.96 -2.96 -0.64
C PHE A 3 -25.91 -1.82 -1.67
N ASP A 4 -26.66 -0.74 -1.46
CA ASP A 4 -26.64 0.43 -2.34
C ASP A 4 -25.26 1.07 -2.42
N LYS A 5 -24.55 1.13 -1.29
CA LYS A 5 -23.17 1.60 -1.24
C LYS A 5 -22.16 0.63 -1.85
N LEU A 6 -22.44 -0.67 -1.90
CA LEU A 6 -21.51 -1.63 -2.48
C LEU A 6 -21.47 -1.54 -4.02
N GLU A 7 -22.61 -1.19 -4.64
CA GLU A 7 -22.68 -0.99 -6.09
C GLU A 7 -21.63 0.03 -6.59
N THR A 8 -21.32 1.06 -5.79
CA THR A 8 -20.36 2.12 -6.18
C THR A 8 -18.90 1.70 -6.17
N TYR A 9 -18.57 0.47 -5.76
CA TYR A 9 -17.18 -0.03 -5.68
C TYR A 9 -16.90 -1.20 -6.62
N LYS A 10 -17.88 -1.64 -7.42
CA LYS A 10 -17.72 -2.83 -8.27
C LYS A 10 -16.68 -2.68 -9.37
N ASP A 11 -16.47 -1.47 -9.86
CA ASP A 11 -15.52 -1.10 -10.91
C ASP A 11 -14.20 -0.54 -10.36
N PHE A 12 -14.11 -0.30 -9.05
CA PHE A 12 -12.90 0.19 -8.39
C PHE A 12 -11.69 -0.75 -8.59
N GLY A 13 -11.95 -2.04 -8.86
CA GLY A 13 -10.93 -3.07 -8.96
C GLY A 13 -10.41 -3.42 -7.57
N GLY A 14 -9.37 -2.73 -7.13
CA GLY A 14 -8.78 -2.93 -5.79
C GLY A 14 -7.38 -2.36 -5.66
N ILE A 15 -6.91 -2.27 -4.41
CA ILE A 15 -5.55 -1.87 -4.06
C ILE A 15 -4.87 -3.04 -3.37
N ARG A 16 -3.62 -3.36 -3.74
CA ARG A 16 -2.77 -4.30 -3.02
C ARG A 16 -1.48 -3.60 -2.62
N ILE A 17 -1.15 -3.67 -1.33
CA ILE A 17 0.15 -3.29 -0.77
C ILE A 17 0.80 -4.59 -0.33
N GLU A 18 1.99 -4.88 -0.84
CA GLU A 18 2.70 -6.14 -0.65
C GLU A 18 4.16 -5.85 -0.33
N ASP A 19 4.66 -6.46 0.76
CA ASP A 19 6.01 -6.25 1.28
C ASP A 19 6.71 -7.58 1.50
N ASP A 20 8.00 -7.62 1.17
CA ASP A 20 8.88 -8.75 1.47
C ASP A 20 9.49 -8.58 2.87
N LEU A 21 9.30 -9.59 3.74
CA LEU A 21 9.72 -9.54 5.14
C LEU A 21 10.64 -10.71 5.50
N LEU A 22 11.67 -10.42 6.29
CA LEU A 22 12.49 -11.42 6.99
C LEU A 22 12.03 -11.55 8.44
N ILE A 23 11.64 -12.75 8.87
CA ILE A 23 11.35 -13.04 10.28
C ILE A 23 12.65 -13.05 11.09
N THR A 24 12.66 -12.36 12.23
CA THR A 24 13.77 -12.34 13.19
C THR A 24 13.33 -12.96 14.51
N LYS A 25 14.26 -13.11 15.47
CA LYS A 25 13.96 -13.69 16.79
C LYS A 25 12.86 -12.94 17.55
N ASP A 26 12.76 -11.64 17.32
CA ASP A 26 11.95 -10.68 18.07
C ASP A 26 10.95 -9.90 17.20
N GLY A 27 10.84 -10.23 15.90
CA GLY A 27 9.92 -9.53 15.00
C GLY A 27 10.17 -9.84 13.52
N CYS A 28 10.14 -8.79 12.69
CA CYS A 28 10.44 -8.88 11.28
C CYS A 28 11.19 -7.64 10.79
N ARG A 29 11.88 -7.79 9.67
CA ARG A 29 12.58 -6.71 8.98
C ARG A 29 12.14 -6.67 7.52
N PHE A 30 11.83 -5.48 7.02
CA PHE A 30 11.57 -5.25 5.60
C PHE A 30 12.82 -5.56 4.77
N LEU A 31 12.62 -6.30 3.68
CA LEU A 31 13.63 -6.55 2.67
C LEU A 31 13.66 -5.38 1.68
N GLY A 32 14.82 -5.15 1.05
CA GLY A 32 15.08 -3.97 0.22
C GLY A 32 15.91 -2.90 0.93
N LYS A 33 16.44 -1.95 0.15
CA LYS A 33 17.24 -0.82 0.65
C LYS A 33 16.36 0.32 1.15
N ASP A 34 15.35 0.66 0.35
CA ASP A 34 14.43 1.76 0.60
C ASP A 34 13.02 1.19 0.74
N ARG A 35 12.22 1.81 1.61
CA ARG A 35 10.83 1.40 1.81
C ARG A 35 9.96 1.98 0.70
N ILE A 36 9.12 1.15 0.08
CA ILE A 36 8.16 1.61 -0.92
C ILE A 36 7.13 2.53 -0.22
N PRO A 37 6.86 3.75 -0.75
CA PRO A 37 5.81 4.62 -0.23
C PRO A 37 4.45 3.92 -0.30
N TYR A 38 3.74 3.83 0.83
CA TYR A 38 2.42 3.17 0.90
C TYR A 38 1.37 3.98 1.68
N HIS A 39 1.78 5.03 2.41
CA HIS A 39 0.84 6.04 2.89
C HIS A 39 0.50 7.01 1.75
N PRO A 40 -0.76 7.47 1.64
CA PRO A 40 -1.19 8.34 0.55
C PRO A 40 -0.28 9.55 0.33
N LYS A 41 0.08 10.25 1.42
CA LYS A 41 0.96 11.43 1.36
C LYS A 41 2.34 11.09 0.78
N ASP A 42 2.94 9.98 1.20
CA ASP A 42 4.28 9.59 0.75
C ASP A 42 4.27 9.25 -0.75
N VAL A 43 3.20 8.60 -1.23
CA VAL A 43 2.98 8.30 -2.65
C VAL A 43 2.81 9.59 -3.44
N GLU A 44 1.98 10.52 -2.97
CA GLU A 44 1.75 11.82 -3.62
C GLU A 44 3.03 12.65 -3.70
N ASP A 45 3.79 12.75 -2.60
CA ASP A 45 5.07 13.47 -2.54
C ASP A 45 6.10 12.84 -3.50
N TYR A 46 6.19 11.50 -3.53
CA TYR A 46 7.08 10.79 -4.44
C TYR A 46 6.72 11.06 -5.90
N MET A 47 5.42 11.01 -6.25
CA MET A 47 4.96 11.32 -7.61
C MET A 47 5.23 12.77 -8.01
N ALA A 48 5.11 13.72 -7.08
CA ALA A 48 5.38 15.13 -7.35
C ALA A 48 6.88 15.40 -7.56
N ALA A 49 7.74 14.73 -6.82
CA ALA A 49 9.19 14.89 -6.90
C ALA A 49 9.84 14.22 -8.13
N ASN A 50 9.16 13.26 -8.77
CA ASN A 50 9.69 12.45 -9.87
C ASN A 50 8.89 12.61 -11.18
N ARG A 51 8.29 13.79 -11.38
CA ARG A 51 7.57 14.16 -12.61
C ARG A 51 8.48 14.73 -13.68
#